data_AF-A0AAJ8JSS3-F1
#
_entry.id   AF-A0AAJ8JSS3-F1
#
_cell.length_a   1.000
_cell.length_b   1.000
_cell.length_c   1.000
_cell.angle_alpha   90.00
_cell.angle_beta   90.00
_cell.angle_gamma   90.00
#
_symmetry.space_group_name_H-M   'P 1'
#
loop_
_entity.id
_entity.type
_entity.pdbx_description
1 polymer ?
#
loop_
_entity_poly.entity_id
_entity_poly.type
_entity_poly.pdbx_seq_one_letter_code
_entity_poly.pdbx_strand_id
1 'polypeptide(L)'
;MQNRLMKPVVVITITDGSPAGEPKDEIFNVILRADADLKRTRYGPDAISYQFAQVGDDMKAMKFLAELDSHPVCGPLVDCTSNFEAEQEEAMRKSGARLDPTIWITKLLLGPISSAFDTKDESPGSRRFY
;
A
#
# COMPACT_ATOMS: atom_id res chain seq x y z
N MET A 1 28.14 4.35 13.64
CA MET A 1 27.61 4.68 12.30
C MET A 1 26.09 4.64 12.40
N GLN A 2 25.45 5.80 12.55
CA GLN A 2 23.98 5.87 12.74
C GLN A 2 23.23 5.58 11.43
N ASN A 3 22.12 4.84 11.56
CA ASN A 3 21.13 4.48 10.53
C ASN A 3 20.91 5.58 9.48
N ARG A 4 21.68 5.54 8.40
CA ARG A 4 21.38 6.33 7.19
C ARG A 4 20.81 5.38 6.15
N LEU A 5 19.70 5.77 5.52
CA LEU A 5 19.14 5.09 4.35
C LEU A 5 20.19 5.08 3.23
N MET A 6 20.89 3.96 3.02
CA MET A 6 21.90 3.87 1.93
C MET A 6 21.26 3.59 0.57
N LYS A 7 20.03 3.07 0.58
CA LYS A 7 19.19 2.73 -0.57
C LYS A 7 17.72 3.03 -0.22
N PRO A 8 16.84 3.20 -1.21
CA PRO A 8 15.40 3.24 -0.98
C PRO A 8 14.93 2.02 -0.17
N VAL A 9 13.93 2.23 0.69
CA VAL A 9 13.37 1.18 1.55
C VAL A 9 11.93 0.90 1.17
N VAL A 10 11.58 -0.38 1.12
CA VAL A 10 10.19 -0.83 1.05
C VAL A 10 9.80 -1.38 2.40
N VAL A 11 8.76 -0.82 3.01
CA VAL A 11 8.17 -1.32 4.26
C VAL A 11 6.91 -2.09 3.92
N ILE A 12 6.91 -3.39 4.20
CA ILE A 12 5.74 -4.26 4.02
C ILE A 12 5.17 -4.61 5.39
N THR A 13 3.98 -4.10 5.66
CA THR A 13 3.23 -4.36 6.89
C THR A 13 2.18 -5.42 6.60
N ILE A 14 2.26 -6.57 7.27
CA ILE A 14 1.28 -7.65 7.18
C ILE A 14 0.44 -7.62 8.47
N THR A 15 -0.87 -7.47 8.36
CA THR A 15 -1.75 -7.24 9.53
C THR A 15 -3.13 -7.88 9.35
N ASP A 16 -3.75 -8.31 10.45
CA ASP A 16 -5.16 -8.73 10.52
C ASP A 16 -6.05 -7.70 11.25
N GLY A 17 -5.49 -6.55 11.60
CA GLY A 17 -6.14 -5.57 12.48
C GLY A 17 -5.97 -4.11 12.05
N SER A 18 -6.79 -3.26 12.68
CA SER A 18 -6.66 -1.81 12.65
C SER A 18 -5.99 -1.29 13.94
N PRO A 19 -5.48 -0.04 13.96
CA PRO A 19 -4.98 0.61 15.17
C PRO A 19 -5.89 0.43 16.39
N ALA A 20 -5.31 0.21 17.57
CA ALA A 20 -6.05 -0.13 18.79
C ALA A 20 -5.39 0.43 20.06
N GLY A 21 -5.96 1.51 20.59
CA GLY A 21 -5.50 2.18 21.81
C GLY A 21 -4.72 3.46 21.53
N GLU A 22 -4.03 3.53 20.40
CA GLU A 22 -3.47 4.75 19.83
C GLU A 22 -4.51 5.55 19.01
N PRO A 23 -4.26 6.85 18.75
CA PRO A 23 -5.06 7.61 17.79
C PRO A 23 -5.00 6.97 16.40
N LYS A 24 -6.18 6.74 15.81
CA LYS A 24 -6.33 6.14 14.47
C LYS A 24 -5.49 6.85 13.39
N ASP A 25 -5.36 8.16 13.50
CA ASP A 25 -4.68 9.01 12.52
C ASP A 25 -3.15 8.98 12.67
N GLU A 26 -2.59 8.31 13.68
CA GLU A 26 -1.15 8.35 13.95
C GLU A 26 -0.34 7.76 12.78
N ILE A 27 -0.79 6.67 12.17
CA ILE A 27 -0.09 6.09 11.01
C ILE A 27 -0.08 7.06 9.82
N PHE A 28 -1.18 7.77 9.57
CA PHE A 28 -1.28 8.78 8.51
C PHE A 28 -0.29 9.91 8.78
N ASN A 29 -0.27 10.40 10.02
CA ASN A 29 0.65 11.45 10.44
C ASN A 29 2.12 11.02 10.30
N VAL A 30 2.45 9.79 10.67
CA VAL A 30 3.81 9.25 10.55
C VAL A 30 4.25 9.15 9.09
N ILE A 31 3.40 8.63 8.20
CA ILE A 31 3.70 8.54 6.76
C ILE A 31 3.93 9.93 6.17
N LEU A 32 3.03 10.88 6.44
CA LEU A 32 3.14 12.25 5.93
C LEU A 32 4.36 13.00 6.48
N ARG A 33 4.70 12.80 7.76
CA ARG A 33 5.91 13.37 8.35
C ARG A 33 7.17 12.78 7.71
N ALA A 34 7.21 11.46 7.52
CA ALA A 34 8.34 10.79 6.89
C ALA A 34 8.55 11.27 5.44
N ASP A 35 7.47 11.40 4.66
CA ASP A 35 7.53 11.96 3.30
C ASP A 35 8.08 13.40 3.30
N ALA A 36 7.54 14.27 4.17
CA ALA A 36 7.99 15.65 4.27
C ALA A 36 9.47 15.78 4.69
N ASP A 37 9.92 14.93 5.61
CA ASP A 37 11.30 14.90 6.07
C ASP A 37 12.24 14.39 4.98
N LEU A 38 11.89 13.29 4.30
CA LEU A 38 12.72 12.66 3.27
C LEU A 38 12.87 13.52 2.02
N LYS A 39 11.80 14.23 1.60
CA LYS A 39 11.83 15.23 0.52
C LYS A 39 12.86 16.34 0.73
N ARG A 40 13.21 16.65 1.98
CA ARG A 40 14.22 17.67 2.34
C ARG A 40 15.64 17.11 2.42
N THR A 41 15.81 15.80 2.27
CA THR A 41 17.12 15.14 2.25
C THR A 41 17.58 14.89 0.81
N ARG A 42 18.82 14.40 0.68
CA ARG A 42 19.36 13.90 -0.60
C ARG A 42 18.61 12.69 -1.19
N TYR A 43 17.72 12.05 -0.44
CA TYR A 43 17.01 10.83 -0.88
C TYR A 43 15.73 11.14 -1.65
N GLY A 44 15.13 12.32 -1.45
CA GLY A 44 13.92 12.73 -2.16
C GLY A 44 12.65 11.98 -1.73
N PRO A 45 11.55 12.15 -2.48
CA PRO A 45 10.25 11.54 -2.18
C PRO A 45 10.26 10.01 -2.30
N ASP A 46 11.04 9.44 -3.23
CA ASP A 46 11.06 7.99 -3.50
C ASP A 46 12.01 7.22 -2.56
N ALA A 47 12.37 7.82 -1.43
CA ALA A 47 13.28 7.24 -0.46
C ALA A 47 12.66 6.06 0.31
N ILE A 48 11.33 6.03 0.38
CA ILE A 48 10.57 4.99 1.08
C ILE A 48 9.25 4.72 0.35
N SER A 49 8.87 3.45 0.29
CA SER A 49 7.55 3.00 -0.15
C SER A 49 6.88 2.16 0.93
N TYR A 50 5.56 2.23 1.03
CA TYR A 50 4.78 1.55 2.06
C TYR A 50 3.77 0.60 1.42
N GLN A 51 3.80 -0.67 1.84
CA GLN A 51 2.77 -1.66 1.54
C GLN A 51 2.07 -2.07 2.82
N PHE A 52 0.74 -2.12 2.78
CA PHE A 52 -0.07 -2.78 3.79
C PHE A 52 -0.77 -3.98 3.16
N ALA A 53 -0.61 -5.15 3.75
CA ALA A 53 -1.21 -6.38 3.28
C ALA A 53 -2.08 -6.96 4.39
N GLN A 54 -3.37 -7.15 4.09
CA GLN A 54 -4.27 -7.81 5.03
C GLN A 54 -4.05 -9.33 5.01
N VAL A 55 -4.00 -9.92 6.20
CA VAL A 55 -4.23 -11.35 6.42
C VAL A 55 -5.52 -11.56 7.23
N GLY A 56 -6.20 -12.68 7.03
CA GLY A 56 -7.50 -12.93 7.65
C GLY A 56 -8.64 -12.12 7.03
N ASP A 57 -9.80 -12.11 7.69
CA ASP A 57 -11.08 -11.59 7.18
C ASP A 57 -11.70 -10.50 8.09
N ASP A 58 -10.91 -9.88 8.97
CA ASP A 58 -11.40 -8.82 9.85
C ASP A 58 -11.88 -7.60 9.03
N MET A 59 -13.17 -7.29 9.19
CA MET A 59 -13.82 -6.21 8.44
C MET A 59 -13.38 -4.81 8.89
N LYS A 60 -12.87 -4.65 10.12
CA LYS A 60 -12.37 -3.35 10.59
C LYS A 60 -11.00 -3.06 9.99
N ALA A 61 -10.14 -4.07 9.90
CA ALA A 61 -8.86 -4.00 9.20
C ALA A 61 -9.09 -3.66 7.73
N MET A 62 -10.00 -4.37 7.05
CA MET A 62 -10.34 -4.10 5.65
C MET A 62 -10.81 -2.66 5.44
N LYS A 63 -11.75 -2.18 6.27
CA LYS A 63 -12.25 -0.81 6.17
C LYS A 63 -11.15 0.23 6.45
N PHE A 64 -10.27 -0.06 7.40
CA PHE A 64 -9.17 0.83 7.75
C PHE A 64 -8.16 0.96 6.62
N LEU A 65 -7.76 -0.15 6.00
CA LEU A 65 -6.82 -0.15 4.87
C LEU A 65 -7.41 0.54 3.64
N ALA A 66 -8.70 0.32 3.35
CA ALA A 66 -9.40 1.04 2.28
C ALA A 66 -9.45 2.55 2.52
N GLU A 67 -9.61 2.98 3.77
CA GLU A 67 -9.56 4.41 4.14
C GLU A 67 -8.15 4.98 4.02
N LEU A 68 -7.12 4.23 4.39
CA LEU A 68 -5.72 4.61 4.22
C LEU A 68 -5.35 4.78 2.74
N ASP A 69 -5.75 3.82 1.92
CA ASP A 69 -5.51 3.78 0.48
C ASP A 69 -6.22 4.92 -0.29
N SER A 70 -7.49 5.17 0.04
CA SER A 70 -8.29 6.22 -0.60
C SER A 70 -8.07 7.63 -0.02
N HIS A 71 -7.22 7.77 1.01
CA HIS A 71 -6.99 9.06 1.65
C HIS A 71 -6.38 10.07 0.65
N PRO A 72 -6.92 11.30 0.52
CA PRO A 72 -6.54 12.23 -0.55
C PRO A 72 -5.06 12.64 -0.55
N VAL A 73 -4.42 12.68 0.62
CA VAL A 73 -2.99 13.04 0.79
C VAL A 73 -2.07 11.83 1.02
N CYS A 74 -2.46 10.91 1.90
CA CYS A 74 -1.66 9.72 2.26
C CYS A 74 -1.77 8.58 1.23
N GLY A 75 -2.93 8.38 0.61
CA GLY A 75 -3.19 7.32 -0.36
C GLY A 75 -2.18 7.26 -1.52
N PRO A 76 -1.79 8.40 -2.13
CA PRO A 76 -0.72 8.42 -3.14
C PRO A 76 0.68 7.95 -2.68
N LEU A 77 0.88 7.72 -1.38
CA LEU A 77 2.17 7.32 -0.77
C LEU A 77 2.20 5.86 -0.33
N VAL A 78 1.06 5.16 -0.36
CA VAL A 78 0.91 3.79 0.14
C VAL A 78 0.33 2.91 -0.94
N ASP A 79 0.55 1.61 -0.79
CA ASP A 79 -0.21 0.58 -1.48
C ASP A 79 -0.87 -0.34 -0.44
N CYS A 80 -2.10 -0.76 -0.72
CA CYS A 80 -2.91 -1.61 0.15
C CYS A 80 -3.41 -2.81 -0.65
N THR A 81 -3.14 -4.02 -0.17
CA THR A 81 -3.60 -5.27 -0.80
C THR A 81 -4.41 -6.09 0.20
N SER A 82 -5.59 -6.55 -0.22
CA SER A 82 -6.45 -7.41 0.59
C SER A 82 -5.95 -8.86 0.59
N ASN A 83 -6.59 -9.72 1.38
CA ASN A 83 -6.33 -11.15 1.30
C ASN A 83 -6.62 -11.70 -0.12
N PHE A 84 -6.05 -12.86 -0.44
CA PHE A 84 -6.13 -13.44 -1.78
C PHE A 84 -7.57 -13.66 -2.25
N GLU A 85 -8.45 -14.13 -1.35
CA GLU A 85 -9.84 -14.43 -1.65
C GLU A 85 -10.61 -13.17 -2.06
N ALA A 86 -10.47 -12.07 -1.31
CA ALA A 86 -11.11 -10.80 -1.64
C ALA A 86 -10.57 -10.21 -2.95
N GLU A 87 -9.25 -10.26 -3.14
CA GLU A 87 -8.59 -9.80 -4.37
C GLU A 87 -9.04 -10.61 -5.60
N GLN A 88 -9.18 -11.93 -5.45
CA GLN A 88 -9.72 -12.80 -6.50
C GLN A 88 -11.19 -12.45 -6.78
N GLU A 89 -12.03 -12.31 -5.75
CA GLU A 89 -13.44 -11.93 -5.94
C GLU A 89 -13.55 -10.59 -6.67
N GLU A 90 -12.72 -9.61 -6.32
CA GLU A 90 -12.68 -8.31 -6.97
C GLU A 90 -12.18 -8.39 -8.43
N ALA A 91 -11.09 -9.09 -8.68
CA ALA A 91 -10.54 -9.29 -10.02
C ALA A 91 -11.58 -9.98 -10.93
N MET A 92 -12.28 -10.98 -10.41
CA MET A 92 -13.35 -11.68 -11.12
C MET A 92 -14.53 -10.73 -11.40
N ARG A 93 -14.93 -9.91 -10.42
CA ARG A 93 -16.03 -8.95 -10.57
C ARG A 93 -15.71 -7.84 -11.59
N LYS A 94 -14.49 -7.32 -11.58
CA LYS A 94 -14.08 -6.19 -12.44
C LYS A 94 -13.71 -6.62 -13.86
N SER A 95 -13.06 -7.77 -14.02
CA SER A 95 -12.42 -8.17 -15.28
C SER A 95 -12.74 -9.59 -15.75
N GLY A 96 -13.41 -10.41 -14.92
CA GLY A 96 -13.63 -11.83 -15.18
C GLY A 96 -12.35 -12.67 -15.07
N ALA A 97 -11.24 -12.09 -14.61
CA ALA A 97 -9.97 -12.78 -14.49
C ALA A 97 -9.91 -13.65 -13.23
N ARG A 98 -9.21 -14.79 -13.37
CA ARG A 98 -8.75 -15.57 -12.21
C ARG A 98 -7.38 -15.06 -11.79
N LEU A 99 -7.26 -14.69 -10.53
CA LEU A 99 -6.02 -14.27 -9.91
C LEU A 99 -5.23 -15.52 -9.52
N ASP A 100 -4.02 -15.66 -10.05
CA ASP A 100 -3.09 -16.69 -9.62
C ASP A 100 -2.43 -16.26 -8.29
N PRO A 101 -2.25 -17.15 -7.30
CA PRO A 101 -1.58 -16.82 -6.05
C PRO A 101 -0.19 -16.20 -6.23
N THR A 102 0.56 -16.62 -7.25
CA THR A 102 1.88 -16.06 -7.59
C THR A 102 1.74 -14.61 -8.07
N ILE A 103 0.68 -14.30 -8.82
CA ILE A 103 0.39 -12.94 -9.27
C ILE A 103 -0.02 -12.07 -8.08
N TRP A 104 -0.81 -12.60 -7.15
CA TRP A 104 -1.16 -11.91 -5.91
C TRP A 104 0.09 -11.60 -5.05
N ILE A 105 0.98 -12.58 -4.84
CA ILE A 105 2.26 -12.35 -4.15
C ILE A 105 3.10 -11.30 -4.90
N THR A 106 3.11 -11.35 -6.22
CA THR A 106 3.84 -10.36 -7.03
C THR A 106 3.26 -8.96 -6.85
N LYS A 107 1.94 -8.80 -6.78
CA LYS A 107 1.29 -7.52 -6.45
C LYS A 107 1.74 -7.03 -5.06
N LEU A 108 1.62 -7.87 -4.04
CA LEU A 108 2.03 -7.54 -2.66
C LEU A 108 3.49 -7.07 -2.57
N LEU A 109 4.40 -7.69 -3.34
CA LEU A 109 5.83 -7.36 -3.31
C LEU A 109 6.21 -6.16 -4.19
N LEU A 110 5.51 -5.94 -5.31
CA LEU A 110 5.91 -4.99 -6.35
C LEU A 110 4.97 -3.79 -6.50
N GLY A 111 3.75 -3.86 -6.00
CA GLY A 111 2.79 -2.77 -5.99
C GLY A 111 3.35 -1.45 -5.43
N PRO A 112 4.05 -1.41 -4.29
CA PRO A 112 4.51 -0.16 -3.69
C PRO A 112 5.73 0.44 -4.43
N ILE A 113 6.32 -0.29 -5.38
CA ILE A 113 7.53 0.11 -6.13
C ILE A 113 7.34 0.20 -7.64
N SER A 114 6.22 -0.29 -8.16
CA SER A 114 5.96 -0.34 -9.59
C SER A 114 4.48 -0.21 -9.88
N SER A 115 4.10 0.95 -10.45
CA SER A 115 2.73 1.27 -10.85
C SER A 115 2.08 0.23 -11.79
N ALA A 116 2.88 -0.53 -12.55
CA ALA A 116 2.39 -1.63 -13.39
C ALA A 116 1.80 -2.81 -12.60
N PHE A 117 2.07 -2.91 -11.29
CA PHE A 117 1.54 -3.95 -10.41
C PHE A 117 0.47 -3.42 -9.43
N ASP A 118 0.51 -2.12 -9.14
CA ASP A 118 -0.55 -1.35 -8.46
C ASP A 118 -1.82 -1.25 -9.33
N THR A 119 -1.69 -0.76 -10.57
CA THR A 119 -2.85 -0.47 -11.47
C THR A 119 -3.54 -1.70 -12.09
N LYS A 120 -3.18 -2.94 -11.73
CA LYS A 120 -3.73 -4.14 -12.39
C LYS A 120 -5.23 -4.36 -12.13
N ASP A 121 -5.80 -3.67 -11.15
CA ASP A 121 -7.22 -3.77 -10.80
C ASP A 121 -7.99 -2.47 -11.11
N GLU A 122 -7.32 -1.49 -11.70
CA GLU A 122 -7.91 -0.21 -12.04
C GLU A 122 -8.35 -0.18 -13.52
N SER A 123 -9.47 0.50 -13.79
CA SER A 123 -10.00 0.63 -15.15
C SER A 123 -9.00 1.34 -16.08
N PRO A 124 -8.94 1.01 -17.39
CA PRO A 124 -8.00 1.63 -18.33
C PRO A 124 -8.31 3.12 -18.50
N GLY A 125 -7.70 3.95 -17.66
CA GLY A 125 -7.96 5.38 -17.54
C GLY A 125 -7.26 6.03 -16.34
N SER A 126 -6.94 5.26 -15.30
CA SER A 126 -6.21 5.71 -14.10
C SER A 126 -4.68 5.58 -14.25
N ARG A 127 -4.11 5.92 -15.41
CA ARG A 127 -2.65 5.96 -15.54
C ARG A 127 -2.08 7.06 -14.64
N ARG A 128 -1.64 6.67 -13.43
CA ARG A 128 -0.74 7.47 -12.59
C ARG A 128 0.64 7.46 -13.25
N PHE A 129 0.91 8.49 -14.04
CA PHE A 129 2.26 8.85 -14.42
C PHE A 129 2.88 9.59 -13.23
N TYR A 130 3.94 9.02 -12.66
CA TYR A 130 4.96 9.79 -11.96
C TYR A 130 5.90 10.40 -13.00
#